data_AF-A0A4Q8QY86-F1
#
_entry.id   AF-A0A4Q8QY86-F1
#
_cell.length_a   1.000
_cell.length_b   1.000
_cell.length_c   1.000
_cell.angle_alpha   90.00
_cell.angle_beta   90.00
_cell.angle_gamma   90.00
#
_symmetry.space_group_name_H-M   'P 1'
#
loop_
_entity.id
_entity.type
_entity.pdbx_description
1 polymer ?
#
loop_
_entity_poly.entity_id
_entity_poly.type
_entity_poly.pdbx_seq_one_letter_code
_entity_poly.pdbx_strand_id
1 'polypeptide(L)'
;MGRDPPHLRDCVVSSASLILTDRGLALSEPKAVGAQGSTKVLAASSLGGCLVFVSSAVVTVALAAIGRDMRLSPLDLQWVMNAELLPLAALTLVAGALGDRFGQKRIFLGGIALYGLGAAAIGFAPSFAPLIVGRFLQGLGEAVILPNGLSVLGQAFPADKKARAVGIWSAAAAVASGVAPAIAGAILDHGSWRTTFLMLLPVVAGALAVGAV
;
A
#
# COMPACT_ATOMS: atom_id res chain seq x y z
N MET A 1 -1.48 -14.20 -70.23
CA MET A 1 -1.70 -12.95 -69.48
C MET A 1 -2.62 -13.26 -68.29
N GLY A 2 -2.06 -13.72 -67.17
CA GLY A 2 -2.78 -13.90 -65.91
C GLY A 2 -2.42 -12.77 -64.95
N ARG A 3 -3.38 -11.93 -64.58
CA ARG A 3 -3.20 -10.92 -63.53
C ARG A 3 -3.61 -11.55 -62.22
N ASP A 4 -2.66 -11.79 -61.33
CA ASP A 4 -2.95 -12.18 -59.95
C ASP A 4 -3.70 -11.03 -59.23
N PRO A 5 -4.78 -11.33 -58.49
CA PRO A 5 -5.56 -10.32 -57.80
C PRO A 5 -4.80 -9.72 -56.59
N PRO A 6 -4.88 -8.41 -56.34
CA PRO A 6 -4.02 -7.68 -55.39
C PRO A 6 -4.22 -8.03 -53.90
N HIS A 7 -5.24 -8.80 -53.54
CA HIS A 7 -5.68 -8.99 -52.14
C HIS A 7 -4.86 -10.02 -51.34
N LEU A 8 -4.06 -10.86 -52.02
CA LEU A 8 -3.31 -11.95 -51.35
C LEU A 8 -2.00 -11.48 -50.71
N ARG A 9 -1.42 -10.35 -51.18
CA ARG A 9 -0.17 -9.81 -50.64
C ARG A 9 -0.36 -9.19 -49.25
N ASP A 10 -1.50 -8.56 -49.02
CA ASP A 10 -1.78 -7.86 -47.76
C ASP A 10 -1.97 -8.82 -46.57
N CYS A 11 -2.51 -10.02 -46.82
CA CYS A 11 -2.73 -11.04 -45.80
C CYS A 11 -1.41 -11.62 -45.25
N VAL A 12 -0.42 -11.81 -46.12
CA VAL A 12 0.90 -12.33 -45.75
C VAL A 12 1.71 -11.27 -44.98
N VAL A 13 1.64 -10.00 -45.37
CA VAL A 13 2.32 -8.90 -44.67
C VAL A 13 1.71 -8.65 -43.28
N SER A 14 0.39 -8.76 -43.14
CA SER A 14 -0.31 -8.65 -41.85
C SER A 14 0.09 -9.79 -40.89
N SER A 15 0.18 -11.01 -41.42
CA SER A 15 0.58 -12.20 -40.66
C SER A 15 2.05 -12.16 -40.22
N ALA A 16 2.96 -11.69 -41.09
CA ALA A 16 4.37 -11.50 -40.75
C ALA A 16 4.59 -10.40 -39.70
N SER A 17 3.80 -9.33 -39.74
CA SER A 17 3.84 -8.23 -38.75
C SER A 17 3.30 -8.68 -37.39
N LEU A 18 2.28 -9.54 -37.36
CA LEU A 18 1.77 -10.18 -36.16
C LEU A 18 2.82 -11.12 -35.51
N ILE A 19 3.53 -11.92 -36.31
CA ILE A 19 4.58 -12.84 -35.81
C ILE A 19 5.81 -12.08 -35.27
N LEU A 20 6.18 -10.94 -35.88
CA LEU A 20 7.29 -10.10 -35.41
C LEU A 20 6.95 -9.33 -34.13
N THR A 21 5.69 -8.91 -33.97
CA THR A 21 5.20 -8.27 -32.74
C THR A 21 5.13 -9.28 -31.58
N ASP A 22 4.74 -10.52 -31.87
CA ASP A 22 4.68 -11.62 -30.89
C ASP A 22 6.09 -12.03 -30.39
N ARG A 23 7.09 -12.05 -31.29
CA ARG A 23 8.49 -12.33 -30.90
C ARG A 23 9.14 -11.19 -30.10
N GLY A 24 8.71 -9.95 -30.27
CA GLY A 24 9.16 -8.82 -29.45
C GLY A 24 8.62 -8.84 -28.01
N LEU A 25 7.44 -9.46 -27.80
CA LEU A 25 6.80 -9.63 -26.50
C LEU A 25 7.28 -10.86 -25.73
N ALA A 26 7.89 -11.83 -26.41
CA ALA A 26 8.36 -13.08 -25.83
C ALA A 26 9.69 -13.00 -25.05
N LEU A 27 10.36 -11.84 -25.00
CA LEU A 27 11.67 -11.68 -24.31
C LEU A 27 11.59 -11.05 -22.91
N SER A 28 10.39 -10.86 -22.38
CA SER A 28 10.20 -10.58 -20.96
C SER A 28 9.31 -11.65 -20.34
N GLU A 29 9.78 -12.90 -20.35
CA GLU A 29 9.27 -13.88 -19.39
C GLU A 29 9.35 -13.23 -18.00
N PRO A 30 8.22 -13.03 -17.30
CA PRO A 30 8.27 -12.56 -15.93
C PRO A 30 9.06 -13.60 -15.16
N LYS A 31 10.26 -13.22 -14.69
CA LYS A 31 11.12 -14.10 -13.89
C LYS A 31 10.25 -14.70 -12.79
N ALA A 32 9.90 -15.97 -12.93
CA ALA A 32 9.06 -16.65 -11.96
C ALA A 32 9.79 -16.58 -10.62
N VAL A 33 9.27 -15.75 -9.72
CA VAL A 33 9.82 -15.63 -8.38
C VAL A 33 9.65 -17.02 -7.75
N GLY A 34 10.77 -17.64 -7.35
CA GLY A 34 10.73 -18.96 -6.70
C GLY A 34 9.76 -18.96 -5.52
N ALA A 35 9.18 -20.11 -5.18
CA ALA A 35 8.09 -20.22 -4.19
C ALA A 35 8.37 -19.42 -2.89
N GLN A 36 9.63 -19.40 -2.42
CA GLN A 36 10.05 -18.65 -1.24
C GLN A 36 10.01 -17.11 -1.41
N GLY A 37 10.29 -16.58 -2.60
CA GLY A 37 10.20 -15.13 -2.86
C GLY A 37 8.75 -14.66 -2.99
N SER A 38 7.86 -15.50 -3.52
CA SER A 38 6.44 -15.19 -3.68
C SER A 38 5.73 -15.10 -2.32
N THR A 39 6.09 -15.98 -1.37
CA THR A 39 5.60 -15.91 0.02
C THR A 39 6.09 -14.66 0.77
N LYS A 40 7.35 -14.25 0.59
CA LYS A 40 7.88 -13.02 1.21
C LYS A 40 7.19 -11.76 0.69
N VAL A 41 6.94 -11.71 -0.62
CA VAL A 41 6.16 -10.62 -1.23
C VAL A 41 4.75 -10.58 -0.68
N LEU A 42 4.06 -11.72 -0.60
CA LEU A 42 2.74 -11.80 0.00
C LEU A 42 2.76 -11.31 1.46
N ALA A 43 3.74 -11.71 2.25
CA ALA A 43 3.88 -11.28 3.63
C ALA A 43 4.13 -9.77 3.74
N ALA A 44 5.08 -9.22 2.98
CA ALA A 44 5.40 -7.79 2.99
C ALA A 44 4.21 -6.93 2.51
N SER A 45 3.58 -7.31 1.39
CA SER A 45 2.40 -6.62 0.86
C SER A 45 1.22 -6.71 1.82
N SER A 46 1.00 -7.87 2.45
CA SER A 46 -0.09 -8.05 3.43
C SER A 46 0.16 -7.25 4.70
N LEU A 47 1.39 -7.25 5.23
CA LEU A 47 1.75 -6.42 6.38
C LEU A 47 1.56 -4.93 6.09
N GLY A 48 1.98 -4.46 4.91
CA GLY A 48 1.76 -3.09 4.46
C GLY A 48 0.27 -2.75 4.34
N GLY A 49 -0.54 -3.63 3.75
CA GLY A 49 -1.99 -3.46 3.65
C GLY A 49 -2.66 -3.43 5.02
N CYS A 50 -2.38 -4.41 5.87
CA CYS A 50 -2.88 -4.46 7.25
C CYS A 50 -2.55 -3.19 8.03
N LEU A 51 -1.33 -2.67 7.89
CA LEU A 51 -0.88 -1.44 8.56
C LEU A 51 -1.80 -0.26 8.26
N VAL A 52 -2.19 -0.07 6.99
CA VAL A 52 -3.10 1.01 6.58
C VAL A 52 -4.47 0.88 7.24
N PHE A 53 -5.09 -0.31 7.19
CA PHE A 53 -6.43 -0.48 7.77
C PHE A 53 -6.44 -0.45 9.31
N VAL A 54 -5.39 -1.00 9.93
CA VAL A 54 -5.20 -0.91 11.39
C VAL A 54 -5.05 0.56 11.82
N SER A 55 -4.30 1.37 11.07
CA SER A 55 -4.14 2.82 11.29
C SER A 55 -5.48 3.53 11.49
N SER A 56 -6.38 3.38 10.51
CA SER A 56 -7.67 4.07 10.48
C SER A 56 -8.59 3.61 11.61
N ALA A 57 -8.53 2.32 11.98
CA ALA A 57 -9.26 1.81 13.13
C ALA A 57 -8.72 2.39 14.45
N VAL A 58 -7.41 2.41 14.63
CA VAL A 58 -6.74 2.90 15.84
C VAL A 58 -7.05 4.37 16.10
N VAL A 59 -6.99 5.22 15.07
CA VAL A 59 -7.36 6.63 15.25
C VAL A 59 -8.80 6.79 15.70
N THR A 60 -9.72 6.04 15.10
CA THR A 60 -11.14 6.17 15.40
C THR A 60 -11.40 5.92 16.90
N VAL A 61 -10.71 4.94 17.48
CA VAL A 61 -10.77 4.66 18.93
C VAL A 61 -10.04 5.74 19.75
N ALA A 62 -8.87 6.21 19.28
CA ALA A 62 -8.05 7.18 19.98
C ALA A 62 -8.59 8.63 19.92
N LEU A 63 -9.50 8.95 19.00
CA LEU A 63 -9.90 10.32 18.67
C LEU A 63 -10.45 11.09 19.89
N ALA A 64 -11.30 10.45 20.69
CA ALA A 64 -11.83 11.06 21.92
C ALA A 64 -10.76 11.28 22.99
N ALA A 65 -9.75 10.40 23.07
CA ALA A 65 -8.62 10.57 23.98
C ALA A 65 -7.69 11.71 23.53
N ILE A 66 -7.41 11.81 22.23
CA ILE A 66 -6.66 12.93 21.63
C ILE A 66 -7.36 14.26 21.94
N GLY A 67 -8.67 14.33 21.71
CA GLY A 67 -9.45 15.55 21.94
C GLY A 67 -9.42 16.02 23.39
N ARG A 68 -9.50 15.10 24.35
CA ARG A 68 -9.41 15.43 25.79
C ARG A 68 -8.00 15.84 26.20
N ASP A 69 -6.98 15.11 25.76
CA ASP A 69 -5.58 15.36 26.13
C ASP A 69 -5.06 16.71 25.59
N MET A 70 -5.38 17.01 24.33
CA MET A 70 -4.93 18.24 23.66
C MET A 70 -5.96 19.39 23.71
N ARG A 71 -7.12 19.18 24.35
CA ARG A 71 -8.23 20.15 24.46
C ARG A 71 -8.70 20.67 23.09
N LEU A 72 -8.85 19.77 22.13
CA LEU A 72 -9.16 20.11 20.75
C LEU A 72 -10.64 20.43 20.56
N SER A 73 -10.94 21.33 19.63
CA SER A 73 -12.31 21.58 19.18
C SER A 73 -12.83 20.44 18.29
N PRO A 74 -14.16 20.32 18.07
CA PRO A 74 -14.70 19.37 17.11
C PRO A 74 -14.13 19.54 15.70
N LEU A 75 -13.84 20.77 15.29
CA LEU A 75 -13.23 21.08 13.99
C LEU A 75 -11.80 20.55 13.90
N ASP A 76 -11.03 20.68 14.97
CA ASP A 76 -9.66 20.15 15.02
C ASP A 76 -9.65 18.62 14.94
N LEU A 77 -10.58 17.94 15.62
CA LEU A 77 -10.74 16.49 15.54
C LEU A 77 -11.11 16.03 14.12
N GLN A 78 -11.92 16.81 13.40
CA GLN A 78 -12.21 16.54 12.00
C GLN A 78 -10.95 16.67 11.13
N TRP A 79 -10.08 17.65 11.42
CA TRP A 79 -8.79 17.76 10.76
C TRP A 79 -7.85 16.59 11.06
N VAL A 80 -7.87 16.02 12.27
CA VAL A 80 -7.10 14.81 12.59
C VAL A 80 -7.44 13.67 11.65
N MET A 81 -8.73 13.49 11.34
CA MET A 81 -9.19 12.47 10.39
C MET A 81 -8.88 12.85 8.94
N ASN A 82 -9.14 14.10 8.55
CA ASN A 82 -8.98 14.54 7.17
C ASN A 82 -7.51 14.62 6.73
N ALA A 83 -6.59 14.89 7.64
CA ALA A 83 -5.17 15.08 7.31
C ALA A 83 -4.52 13.83 6.71
N GLU A 84 -5.00 12.62 7.00
CA GLU A 84 -4.54 11.41 6.30
C GLU A 84 -5.35 11.14 5.02
N LEU A 85 -6.66 11.39 5.04
CA LEU A 85 -7.55 11.10 3.90
C LEU A 85 -7.28 11.98 2.69
N LEU A 86 -6.93 13.25 2.89
CA LEU A 86 -6.66 14.20 1.82
C LEU A 86 -5.48 13.78 0.92
N PRO A 87 -4.26 13.55 1.45
CA PRO A 87 -3.15 13.07 0.61
C PRO A 87 -3.43 11.67 0.05
N LEU A 88 -4.09 10.79 0.82
CA LEU A 88 -4.51 9.48 0.32
C LEU A 88 -5.36 9.63 -0.95
N ALA A 89 -6.46 10.38 -0.89
CA ALA A 89 -7.36 10.57 -2.02
C ALA A 89 -6.68 11.31 -3.19
N ALA A 90 -5.92 12.37 -2.90
CA ALA A 90 -5.34 13.22 -3.93
C ALA A 90 -4.16 12.57 -4.67
N LEU A 91 -3.39 11.71 -3.99
CA LEU A 91 -2.09 11.25 -4.49
C LEU A 91 -2.03 9.76 -4.81
N THR A 92 -3.08 8.96 -4.52
CA THR A 92 -3.07 7.52 -4.83
C THR A 92 -2.78 7.23 -6.31
N LEU A 93 -3.41 7.97 -7.24
CA LEU A 93 -3.18 7.78 -8.68
C LEU A 93 -1.75 8.14 -9.08
N VAL A 94 -1.23 9.25 -8.55
CA VAL A 94 0.14 9.71 -8.80
C VAL A 94 1.16 8.72 -8.24
N ALA A 95 0.90 8.19 -7.05
CA ALA A 95 1.77 7.24 -6.37
C ALA A 95 1.83 5.88 -7.08
N GLY A 96 0.74 5.44 -7.71
CA GLY A 96 0.75 4.28 -8.61
C GLY A 96 1.67 4.51 -9.81
N ALA A 97 1.50 5.64 -10.50
CA ALA A 97 2.35 6.00 -11.65
C ALA A 97 3.83 6.16 -11.27
N LEU A 98 4.11 6.68 -10.06
CA LEU A 98 5.46 6.77 -9.52
C LEU A 98 6.09 5.39 -9.35
N GLY A 99 5.30 4.42 -8.88
CA GLY A 99 5.66 3.01 -8.80
C GLY A 99 6.06 2.40 -10.13
N ASP A 100 5.24 2.64 -11.15
CA ASP A 100 5.47 2.11 -12.49
C ASP A 100 6.75 2.67 -13.12
N ARG A 101 7.10 3.93 -12.81
CA ARG A 101 8.31 4.60 -13.33
C ARG A 101 9.59 4.27 -12.57
N PHE A 102 9.55 4.25 -11.24
CA PHE A 102 10.74 4.14 -10.39
C PHE A 102 10.94 2.77 -9.75
N GLY A 103 10.00 1.85 -9.97
CA GLY A 103 10.01 0.48 -9.46
C GLY A 103 9.11 0.31 -8.24
N GLN A 104 8.09 -0.53 -8.39
CA GLN A 104 7.02 -0.69 -7.39
C GLN A 104 7.53 -1.15 -6.02
N LYS A 105 8.49 -2.08 -5.96
CA LYS A 105 9.08 -2.53 -4.67
C LYS A 105 9.74 -1.38 -3.90
N ARG A 106 10.51 -0.52 -4.59
CA ARG A 106 11.22 0.60 -3.95
C ARG A 106 10.25 1.65 -3.43
N ILE A 107 9.27 2.01 -4.26
CA ILE A 107 8.24 2.98 -3.92
C ILE A 107 7.36 2.45 -2.77
N PHE A 108 6.96 1.18 -2.81
CA PHE A 108 6.23 0.51 -1.73
C PHE A 108 6.96 0.58 -0.37
N LEU A 109 8.24 0.20 -0.33
CA LEU A 109 9.05 0.25 0.90
C LEU A 109 9.26 1.70 1.37
N GLY A 110 9.44 2.65 0.45
CA GLY A 110 9.48 4.08 0.78
C GLY A 110 8.20 4.57 1.43
N GLY A 111 7.03 4.12 0.94
CA GLY A 111 5.73 4.41 1.54
C GLY A 111 5.59 3.85 2.96
N ILE A 112 6.02 2.60 3.20
CA ILE A 112 6.04 1.99 4.54
C ILE A 112 6.93 2.81 5.50
N ALA A 113 8.13 3.19 5.06
CA ALA A 113 9.02 4.01 5.87
C ALA A 113 8.41 5.38 6.19
N LEU A 114 7.79 6.04 5.20
CA LEU A 114 7.13 7.34 5.37
C LEU A 114 5.96 7.26 6.35
N TYR A 115 5.16 6.20 6.25
CA TYR A 115 4.09 5.91 7.20
C TYR A 115 4.65 5.77 8.63
N GLY A 116 5.73 5.00 8.81
CA GLY A 116 6.39 4.85 10.10
C GLY A 116 6.89 6.16 10.69
N LEU A 117 7.46 7.04 9.86
CA LEU A 117 7.85 8.39 10.29
C LEU A 117 6.64 9.21 10.76
N GLY A 118 5.51 9.11 10.05
CA GLY A 118 4.25 9.73 10.46
C GLY A 118 3.76 9.20 11.81
N ALA A 119 3.74 7.89 12.00
CA ALA A 119 3.34 7.24 13.25
C ALA A 119 4.25 7.67 14.43
N ALA A 120 5.57 7.75 14.21
CA ALA A 120 6.51 8.26 15.20
C ALA A 120 6.25 9.75 15.52
N ALA A 121 6.04 10.59 14.50
CA ALA A 121 5.74 12.00 14.68
C ALA A 121 4.47 12.22 15.52
N ILE A 122 3.43 11.41 15.30
CA ILE A 122 2.18 11.45 16.09
C ILE A 122 2.43 10.96 17.52
N GLY A 123 3.11 9.82 17.68
CA GLY A 123 3.41 9.24 18.98
C GLY A 123 4.24 10.15 19.89
N PHE A 124 5.06 11.02 19.31
CA PHE A 124 5.85 12.02 20.05
C PHE A 124 5.29 13.44 19.95
N ALA A 125 4.08 13.64 19.44
CA ALA A 125 3.53 14.97 19.22
C ALA A 125 3.27 15.71 20.54
N PRO A 126 3.93 16.88 20.77
CA PRO A 126 3.66 17.71 21.95
C PRO A 126 2.40 18.58 21.79
N SER A 127 1.94 18.81 20.56
CA SER A 127 0.81 19.69 20.26
C SER A 127 0.08 19.28 18.98
N PHE A 128 -0.98 20.00 18.63
CA PHE A 128 -1.84 19.72 17.48
C PHE A 128 -1.10 19.77 16.12
N ALA A 129 -0.25 20.79 15.91
CA ALA A 129 0.45 20.96 14.63
C ALA A 129 1.34 19.76 14.23
N PRO A 130 2.26 19.25 15.07
CA PRO A 130 3.05 18.06 14.74
C PRO A 130 2.20 16.79 14.60
N LEU A 131 1.08 16.68 15.32
CA LEU A 131 0.13 15.59 15.13
C LEU A 131 -0.46 15.63 13.71
N ILE A 132 -0.91 16.79 13.24
CA ILE A 132 -1.44 16.96 11.88
C ILE A 132 -0.38 16.71 10.82
N VAL A 133 0.86 17.19 11.01
CA VAL A 133 1.97 16.87 10.09
C VAL A 133 2.20 15.36 10.01
N GLY A 134 2.23 14.68 11.16
CA GLY A 134 2.35 13.23 11.19
C GLY A 134 1.21 12.51 10.47
N ARG A 135 -0.03 13.05 10.54
CA ARG A 135 -1.18 12.53 9.78
C ARG A 135 -1.02 12.68 8.28
N PHE A 136 -0.56 13.83 7.82
CA PHE A 136 -0.24 14.03 6.41
C PHE A 136 0.83 13.03 5.94
N LEU A 137 1.86 12.80 6.74
CA LEU A 137 2.89 11.80 6.42
C LEU A 137 2.33 10.38 6.34
N GLN A 138 1.45 9.98 7.26
CA GLN A 138 0.78 8.69 7.18
C GLN A 138 -0.04 8.56 5.90
N GLY A 139 -0.89 9.54 5.59
CA GLY A 139 -1.72 9.50 4.37
C GLY A 139 -0.91 9.51 3.08
N LEU A 140 0.25 10.19 3.05
CA LEU A 140 1.21 10.06 1.94
C LEU A 140 1.78 8.64 1.83
N GLY A 141 2.13 8.02 2.96
CA GLY A 141 2.56 6.63 2.99
C GLY A 141 1.48 5.69 2.48
N GLU A 142 0.24 5.85 2.95
CA GLU A 142 -0.92 5.04 2.54
C GLU A 142 -1.21 5.14 1.04
N ALA A 143 -1.17 6.37 0.49
CA ALA A 143 -1.34 6.63 -0.94
C ALA A 143 -0.37 5.82 -1.81
N VAL A 144 0.84 5.60 -1.28
CA VAL A 144 1.89 4.83 -1.94
C VAL A 144 1.72 3.33 -1.71
N ILE A 145 1.46 2.92 -0.47
CA ILE A 145 1.41 1.51 -0.04
C ILE A 145 0.32 0.75 -0.78
N LEU A 146 -0.90 1.29 -0.89
CA LEU A 146 -2.05 0.57 -1.43
C LEU A 146 -1.90 0.14 -2.91
N PRO A 147 -1.68 1.06 -3.88
CA PRO A 147 -1.56 0.68 -5.27
C PRO A 147 -0.29 -0.13 -5.55
N ASN A 148 0.83 0.22 -4.91
CA ASN A 148 2.11 -0.46 -5.15
C ASN A 148 2.15 -1.85 -4.50
N GLY A 149 1.57 -2.02 -3.32
CA GLY A 149 1.53 -3.30 -2.61
C GLY A 149 0.78 -4.38 -3.39
N LEU A 150 -0.37 -4.01 -3.99
CA LEU A 150 -1.16 -4.89 -4.86
C LEU A 150 -0.44 -5.20 -6.17
N SER A 151 0.24 -4.22 -6.77
CA SER A 151 0.97 -4.45 -8.01
C SER A 151 2.20 -5.34 -7.82
N VAL A 152 2.98 -5.14 -6.75
CA VAL A 152 4.10 -6.03 -6.38
C VAL A 152 3.59 -7.46 -6.13
N LEU A 153 2.44 -7.59 -5.46
CA LEU A 153 1.77 -8.87 -5.25
C LEU A 153 1.37 -9.52 -6.59
N GLY A 154 0.74 -8.74 -7.47
CA GLY A 154 0.31 -9.19 -8.79
C GLY A 154 1.44 -9.59 -9.74
N GLN A 155 2.66 -9.06 -9.54
CA GLN A 155 3.86 -9.46 -10.28
C GLN A 155 4.51 -10.74 -9.72
N ALA A 156 4.37 -10.99 -8.43
CA ALA A 156 5.01 -12.14 -7.75
C ALA A 156 4.25 -13.46 -7.89
N PHE A 157 2.99 -13.43 -8.32
CA PHE A 157 2.14 -14.62 -8.49
C PHE A 157 1.72 -14.82 -9.96
N PRO A 158 1.67 -16.07 -10.46
CA PRO A 158 1.14 -16.38 -11.78
C PRO A 158 -0.37 -16.10 -11.85
N ALA A 159 -0.88 -15.87 -13.06
CA ALA A 159 -2.25 -15.37 -13.32
C ALA A 159 -3.35 -16.18 -12.61
N ASP A 160 -3.21 -17.51 -12.55
CA ASP A 160 -4.12 -18.45 -11.89
C ASP A 160 -4.16 -18.29 -10.35
N LYS A 161 -3.09 -17.75 -9.75
CA LYS A 161 -2.95 -17.57 -8.30
C LYS A 161 -3.14 -16.13 -7.83
N LYS A 162 -3.15 -15.14 -8.73
CA LYS A 162 -3.28 -13.71 -8.37
C LYS A 162 -4.54 -13.43 -7.56
N ALA A 163 -5.69 -13.91 -8.01
CA ALA A 163 -6.96 -13.71 -7.31
C ALA A 163 -6.93 -14.29 -5.88
N ARG A 164 -6.33 -15.47 -5.70
CA ARG A 164 -6.16 -16.09 -4.37
C ARG A 164 -5.22 -15.28 -3.49
N ALA A 165 -4.11 -14.78 -4.05
CA ALA A 165 -3.15 -13.97 -3.30
C ALA A 165 -3.78 -12.65 -2.83
N VAL A 166 -4.53 -11.96 -3.71
CA VAL A 166 -5.30 -10.76 -3.33
C VAL A 166 -6.37 -11.10 -2.31
N GLY A 167 -7.05 -12.24 -2.43
CA GLY A 167 -8.02 -12.71 -1.43
C GLY A 167 -7.41 -12.90 -0.04
N ILE A 168 -6.21 -13.50 0.04
CA ILE A 168 -5.47 -13.66 1.31
C ILE A 168 -5.05 -12.30 1.85
N TRP A 169 -4.53 -11.42 0.99
CA TRP A 169 -4.15 -10.06 1.35
C TRP A 169 -5.32 -9.28 1.96
N SER A 170 -6.49 -9.32 1.30
CA SER A 170 -7.71 -8.66 1.78
C SER A 170 -8.26 -9.30 3.06
N ALA A 171 -8.20 -10.64 3.17
CA ALA A 171 -8.64 -11.33 4.37
C ALA A 171 -7.76 -10.99 5.58
N ALA A 172 -6.43 -10.93 5.39
CA ALA A 172 -5.50 -10.50 6.42
C ALA A 172 -5.78 -9.07 6.87
N ALA A 173 -6.00 -8.14 5.92
CA ALA A 173 -6.35 -6.76 6.21
C ALA A 173 -7.68 -6.64 6.99
N ALA A 174 -8.70 -7.41 6.61
CA ALA A 174 -9.99 -7.42 7.28
C ALA A 174 -9.89 -7.94 8.72
N VAL A 175 -9.16 -9.04 8.95
CA VAL A 175 -8.92 -9.58 10.30
C VAL A 175 -8.15 -8.56 11.14
N ALA A 176 -7.08 -7.99 10.60
CA ALA A 176 -6.29 -6.99 11.30
C ALA A 176 -7.14 -5.76 11.68
N SER A 177 -7.96 -5.27 10.75
CA SER A 177 -8.87 -4.14 10.98
C SER A 177 -9.96 -4.47 12.01
N GLY A 178 -10.45 -5.70 12.07
CA GLY A 178 -11.45 -6.12 13.06
C GLY A 178 -10.88 -6.24 14.48
N VAL A 179 -9.62 -6.67 14.60
CA VAL A 179 -8.94 -6.82 15.90
C VAL A 179 -8.35 -5.50 16.39
N ALA A 180 -8.02 -4.57 15.48
CA ALA A 180 -7.36 -3.31 15.80
C ALA A 180 -8.08 -2.45 16.87
N PRO A 181 -9.42 -2.25 16.85
CA PRO A 181 -10.10 -1.47 17.88
C PRO A 181 -9.96 -2.05 19.28
N ALA A 182 -9.99 -3.38 19.41
CA ALA A 182 -9.85 -4.05 20.70
C ALA A 182 -8.43 -3.88 21.28
N ILE A 183 -7.41 -4.03 20.43
CA ILE A 183 -6.01 -3.78 20.83
C ILE A 183 -5.81 -2.30 21.19
N ALA A 184 -6.31 -1.38 20.37
CA ALA A 184 -6.19 0.05 20.62
C ALA A 184 -6.89 0.45 21.92
N GLY A 185 -8.09 -0.07 22.18
CA GLY A 185 -8.84 0.15 23.42
C GLY A 185 -8.06 -0.36 24.65
N ALA A 186 -7.57 -1.60 24.61
CA ALA A 186 -6.77 -2.15 25.70
C ALA A 186 -5.50 -1.33 25.99
N ILE A 187 -4.85 -0.80 24.96
CA ILE A 187 -3.68 0.09 25.12
C ILE A 187 -4.10 1.45 25.69
N LEU A 188 -5.25 2.00 25.29
CA LEU A 188 -5.77 3.26 25.83
C LEU A 188 -6.18 3.14 27.29
N ASP A 189 -6.70 2.00 27.72
CA ASP A 189 -7.13 1.76 29.10
C ASP A 189 -5.95 1.76 30.08
N HIS A 190 -4.76 1.37 29.63
CA HIS A 190 -3.56 1.26 30.47
C HIS A 190 -2.42 2.22 30.10
N GLY A 191 -2.59 2.98 29.01
CA GLY A 191 -1.53 3.78 28.41
C GLY A 191 -2.03 5.11 27.89
N SER A 192 -1.37 5.63 26.84
CA SER A 192 -1.72 6.90 26.20
C SER A 192 -2.21 6.65 24.78
N TRP A 193 -2.98 7.59 24.24
CA TRP A 193 -3.25 7.59 22.80
C TRP A 193 -1.95 7.68 21.98
N ARG A 194 -0.87 8.23 22.54
CA ARG A 194 0.44 8.24 21.87
C ARG A 194 1.00 6.84 21.65
N THR A 195 0.85 5.95 22.63
CA THR A 195 1.36 4.58 22.55
C THR A 195 0.58 3.72 21.54
N THR A 196 -0.68 4.05 21.24
CA THR A 196 -1.43 3.36 20.18
C THR A 196 -0.89 3.66 18.78
N PHE A 197 -0.25 4.81 18.55
CA PHE A 197 0.46 5.08 17.29
C PHE A 197 1.85 4.43 17.28
N LEU A 198 2.56 4.45 18.40
CA LEU A 198 3.90 3.84 18.49
C LEU A 198 3.88 2.32 18.34
N MET A 199 2.79 1.64 18.70
CA MET A 199 2.64 0.18 18.50
C MET A 199 2.71 -0.24 17.01
N LEU A 200 2.51 0.70 16.10
CA LEU A 200 2.57 0.46 14.66
C LEU A 200 4.02 0.40 14.16
N LEU A 201 4.98 0.99 14.89
CA LEU A 201 6.39 1.01 14.52
C LEU A 201 7.01 -0.40 14.44
N PRO A 202 6.76 -1.34 15.38
CA PRO A 202 7.17 -2.73 15.23
C PRO A 202 6.65 -3.39 13.95
N VAL A 203 5.40 -3.10 13.56
CA VAL A 203 4.78 -3.64 12.34
C VAL A 203 5.45 -3.06 11.10
N VAL A 204 5.70 -1.75 11.09
CA VAL A 204 6.47 -1.05 10.04
C VAL A 204 7.85 -1.67 9.90
N ALA A 205 8.58 -1.83 11.00
CA ALA A 205 9.93 -2.39 11.01
C ALA A 205 9.93 -3.83 10.47
N GLY A 206 8.95 -4.65 10.90
CA GLY A 206 8.76 -6.01 10.38
C GLY A 206 8.48 -6.04 8.87
N ALA A 207 7.59 -5.16 8.39
CA ALA A 207 7.27 -5.07 6.96
C ALA A 207 8.47 -4.65 6.12
N LEU A 208 9.26 -3.68 6.60
CA LEU A 208 10.51 -3.26 5.96
C LEU A 208 11.55 -4.39 5.96
N ALA A 209 11.72 -5.09 7.07
CA ALA A 209 12.67 -6.20 7.19
C ALA A 209 12.33 -7.35 6.24
N VAL A 210 11.05 -7.76 6.18
CA VAL A 210 10.60 -8.82 5.26
C VAL A 210 10.68 -8.36 3.81
N GLY A 211 10.33 -7.12 3.53
CA GLY A 211 10.33 -6.56 2.18
C GLY A 211 11.73 -6.22 1.65
N ALA A 212 12.73 -5.99 2.49
CA ALA A 212 14.10 -5.71 2.07
C ALA A 212 14.84 -6.94 1.51
N VAL A 213 14.41 -8.15 1.91
CA VAL A 213 14.96 -9.45 1.46
C VAL A 213 14.34 -9.87 0.11
#